data_AF-A0A564ZM96-F1
#
_entry.id   AF-A0A564ZM96-F1
#
_cell.length_a   1.000
_cell.length_b   1.000
_cell.length_c   1.000
_cell.angle_alpha   90.00
_cell.angle_beta   90.00
_cell.angle_gamma   90.00
#
_symmetry.space_group_name_H-M   'P 1'
#
loop_
_entity.id
_entity.type
_entity.pdbx_description
1 polymer ?
#
loop_
_entity_poly.entity_id
_entity_poly.type
_entity_poly.pdbx_seq_one_letter_code
_entity_poly.pdbx_strand_id
1 'polypeptide(L)'
;MDTDVLVMGGLTILMAVFAFTKGKDLPLRGFQTGFGLLQEVWLPLLFGFCLAGLFEVLVPRELLVKWMGEESGVRGILIGWLVGLLMPGGPYVVFPLTASLLRDGIGVGPLLTFITAKLLLSPIRLFTWEVPFLGWAFVMARTVPSLLLPPIVGLIGQRLYALFPKL
;
A
#
# COMPACT_ATOMS: atom_id res chain seq x y z
N MET A 1 10.66 -12.12 -17.32
CA MET A 1 11.01 -11.97 -15.89
C MET A 1 10.80 -10.52 -15.55
N ASP A 2 9.95 -10.24 -14.57
CA ASP A 2 9.69 -8.87 -14.13
C ASP A 2 11.00 -8.24 -13.66
N THR A 3 11.28 -7.02 -14.10
CA THR A 3 12.51 -6.28 -13.77
C THR A 3 12.76 -6.24 -12.26
N ASP A 4 11.69 -6.23 -11.47
CA ASP A 4 11.74 -6.26 -10.00
C ASP A 4 12.37 -7.54 -9.45
N VAL A 5 12.06 -8.70 -10.03
CA VAL A 5 12.63 -9.99 -9.61
C VAL A 5 14.13 -10.03 -9.92
N LEU A 6 14.53 -9.46 -11.06
CA LEU A 6 15.94 -9.36 -11.44
C LEU A 6 16.71 -8.42 -10.50
N VAL A 7 16.15 -7.25 -10.19
CA VAL A 7 16.78 -6.26 -9.31
C VAL A 7 16.88 -6.80 -7.88
N MET A 8 15.78 -7.30 -7.30
CA MET A 8 15.78 -7.82 -5.94
C MET A 8 16.66 -9.07 -5.82
N GLY A 9 16.54 -10.00 -6.77
CA GLY A 9 17.38 -11.20 -6.81
C GLY A 9 18.86 -10.85 -6.90
N GLY A 10 19.23 -9.91 -7.77
CA GLY A 10 20.60 -9.41 -7.89
C GLY A 10 21.13 -8.79 -6.60
N LEU A 11 20.34 -7.95 -5.94
CA LEU A 11 20.71 -7.33 -4.64
C LEU A 11 20.88 -8.39 -3.54
N THR A 12 19.98 -9.37 -3.47
CA THR A 12 20.08 -10.48 -2.50
C THR A 12 21.35 -11.29 -2.72
N ILE A 13 21.68 -11.64 -3.96
CA ILE A 13 22.92 -12.37 -4.29
C ILE A 13 24.14 -11.52 -3.92
N LEU A 14 24.14 -10.23 -4.24
CA LEU A 14 25.24 -9.32 -3.93
C LEU A 14 25.46 -9.20 -2.41
N MET A 15 24.39 -9.09 -1.63
CA MET A 15 24.46 -9.07 -0.17
C MET A 15 24.92 -10.42 0.41
N ALA A 16 24.49 -11.55 -0.16
CA ALA A 16 24.96 -12.87 0.25
C ALA A 16 26.46 -13.04 -0.02
N VAL A 17 26.95 -12.64 -1.20
CA VAL A 17 28.38 -12.66 -1.56
C VAL A 17 29.18 -11.75 -0.63
N PHE A 18 28.68 -10.53 -0.35
CA PHE A 18 29.33 -9.62 0.60
C PHE A 18 29.38 -10.22 2.02
N ALA A 19 28.33 -10.91 2.47
CA ALA A 19 28.30 -11.56 3.77
C ALA A 19 29.37 -12.66 3.90
N PHE A 20 29.65 -13.44 2.84
CA PHE A 20 30.74 -14.42 2.83
C PHE A 20 32.12 -13.80 3.10
N THR A 21 32.34 -12.53 2.72
CA THR A 21 33.60 -11.82 3.01
C THR A 21 33.75 -11.43 4.49
N LYS A 22 32.64 -11.38 5.23
CA LYS A 22 32.59 -10.99 6.65
C LYS A 22 32.53 -12.18 7.60
N GLY A 23 32.02 -13.33 7.14
CA GLY A 23 31.94 -14.56 7.92
C GLY A 23 31.22 -15.66 7.15
N LYS A 24 31.68 -16.91 7.27
CA LYS A 24 31.10 -18.05 6.55
C LYS A 24 29.69 -18.43 7.03
N ASP A 25 29.34 -18.05 8.25
CA ASP A 25 28.05 -18.32 8.89
C ASP A 25 27.00 -17.22 8.65
N LEU A 26 27.42 -16.03 8.24
CA LEU A 26 26.53 -14.87 8.03
C LEU A 26 25.47 -15.08 6.94
N PRO A 27 25.76 -15.69 5.78
CA PRO A 27 24.73 -15.98 4.78
C PRO A 27 23.65 -16.93 5.29
N LEU A 28 24.05 -17.96 6.05
CA LEU A 28 23.11 -18.93 6.63
C LEU A 28 22.23 -18.28 7.70
N ARG A 29 22.81 -17.43 8.56
CA ARG A 29 22.03 -16.63 9.52
C ARG A 29 21.08 -15.66 8.82
N GLY A 30 21.54 -14.99 7.78
CA GLY A 30 20.70 -14.11 6.97
C GLY A 30 19.50 -14.84 6.36
N PHE A 31 19.72 -16.05 5.85
CA PHE A 31 18.64 -16.91 5.36
C PHE A 31 17.68 -17.33 6.48
N GLN A 32 18.18 -17.75 7.64
CA GLN A 32 17.35 -18.12 8.79
C GLN A 32 16.49 -16.94 9.28
N THR A 33 17.06 -15.75 9.38
CA THR A 33 16.32 -14.53 9.72
C THR A 33 15.26 -14.20 8.67
N GLY A 34 15.61 -14.28 7.38
CA GLY A 34 14.67 -14.06 6.28
C GLY A 34 13.51 -15.07 6.27
N PHE A 35 13.81 -16.33 6.56
CA PHE A 35 12.78 -17.38 6.65
C PHE A 35 11.88 -17.18 7.88
N GLY A 36 12.42 -16.73 9.01
CA GLY A 36 11.63 -16.34 10.18
C GLY A 36 10.63 -15.23 9.85
N LEU A 37 11.07 -14.19 9.14
CA LEU A 37 10.17 -13.13 8.66
C LEU A 37 9.06 -13.69 7.75
N LEU A 38 9.40 -14.59 6.82
CA LEU A 38 8.41 -15.22 5.96
C LEU A 38 7.36 -15.99 6.78
N GLN A 39 7.78 -16.74 7.81
CA GLN A 39 6.89 -17.47 8.71
C GLN A 39 5.94 -16.55 9.49
N GLU A 40 6.36 -15.33 9.79
CA GLU A 40 5.50 -14.33 10.45
C GLU A 40 4.46 -13.73 9.49
N VAL A 41 4.79 -13.54 8.21
CA VAL A 41 3.95 -12.77 7.27
C VAL A 41 3.17 -13.60 6.25
N TRP A 42 3.53 -14.86 5.98
CA TRP A 42 2.92 -15.65 4.90
C TRP A 42 1.41 -15.83 5.05
N LEU A 43 0.93 -16.06 6.27
CA LEU A 43 -0.48 -16.30 6.53
C LEU A 43 -1.31 -14.99 6.42
N PRO A 44 -0.88 -13.86 7.01
CA PRO A 44 -1.46 -12.55 6.70
C PRO A 44 -1.44 -12.19 5.21
N LEU A 45 -0.37 -12.51 4.48
CA LEU A 45 -0.28 -12.29 3.03
C LEU A 45 -1.34 -13.09 2.27
N LEU A 46 -1.47 -14.38 2.58
CA LEU A 46 -2.47 -15.26 1.95
C LEU A 46 -3.89 -14.72 2.16
N PHE A 47 -4.27 -14.42 3.39
CA PHE A 47 -5.58 -13.84 3.68
C PHE A 47 -5.77 -12.45 3.05
N GLY A 48 -4.71 -11.64 3.00
CA GLY A 48 -4.71 -10.36 2.31
C GLY A 48 -5.06 -10.51 0.83
N PHE A 49 -4.40 -11.43 0.11
CA PHE A 49 -4.70 -11.69 -1.30
C PHE A 49 -6.10 -12.27 -1.51
N CYS A 50 -6.55 -13.18 -0.65
CA CYS A 50 -7.93 -13.68 -0.71
C CYS A 50 -8.96 -12.57 -0.52
N LEU A 51 -8.74 -11.68 0.46
CA LEU A 51 -9.62 -10.55 0.71
C LEU A 51 -9.61 -9.55 -0.45
N ALA A 52 -8.46 -9.32 -1.07
CA ALA A 52 -8.34 -8.48 -2.26
C ALA A 52 -9.20 -9.03 -3.42
N GLY A 53 -9.07 -10.31 -3.74
CA GLY A 53 -9.85 -10.95 -4.80
C GLY A 53 -11.34 -11.03 -4.49
N LEU A 54 -11.71 -11.29 -3.22
CA LEU A 54 -13.11 -11.26 -2.78
C LEU A 54 -13.70 -9.85 -2.86
N PHE A 55 -12.94 -8.82 -2.49
CA PHE A 55 -13.38 -7.43 -2.60
C PHE A 55 -13.64 -7.06 -4.07
N GLU A 56 -12.75 -7.46 -4.98
CA GLU A 56 -12.89 -7.23 -6.43
C GLU A 56 -14.17 -7.86 -7.00
N VAL A 57 -14.57 -9.05 -6.51
CA VAL A 57 -15.79 -9.74 -6.97
C VAL A 57 -17.06 -9.27 -6.25
N LEU A 58 -16.97 -8.95 -4.96
CA LEU A 58 -18.13 -8.63 -4.12
C LEU A 58 -18.55 -7.16 -4.21
N VAL A 59 -17.62 -6.24 -4.49
CA VAL A 59 -17.96 -4.82 -4.56
C VAL A 59 -18.46 -4.48 -5.95
N PRO A 60 -19.73 -4.07 -6.11
CA PRO A 60 -20.28 -3.77 -7.42
C PRO A 60 -19.52 -2.61 -8.04
N ARG A 61 -18.97 -2.86 -9.24
CA ARG A 61 -18.20 -1.89 -10.00
C ARG A 61 -18.97 -0.59 -10.21
N GLU A 62 -20.27 -0.69 -10.44
CA GLU A 62 -21.17 0.45 -10.67
C GLU A 62 -21.22 1.37 -9.44
N LEU A 63 -21.13 0.80 -8.23
CA LEU A 63 -21.16 1.55 -6.99
C LEU A 63 -19.88 2.37 -6.81
N LEU A 64 -18.74 1.76 -7.08
CA LEU A 64 -17.44 2.44 -7.00
C LEU A 64 -17.33 3.54 -8.05
N VAL A 65 -17.71 3.28 -9.30
CA VAL A 65 -17.70 4.30 -10.37
C VAL A 65 -18.67 5.43 -10.06
N LYS A 66 -19.86 5.14 -9.53
CA LYS A 66 -20.82 6.17 -9.12
C LYS A 66 -20.30 7.07 -8.01
N TRP A 67 -19.50 6.54 -7.09
CA TRP A 67 -19.04 7.27 -5.91
C TRP A 67 -17.67 7.90 -6.07
N MET A 68 -16.79 7.28 -6.86
CA MET A 68 -15.38 7.63 -7.01
C MET A 68 -14.96 7.79 -8.47
N GLY A 69 -15.87 7.75 -9.45
CA GLY A 69 -15.56 7.98 -10.87
C GLY A 69 -15.08 9.41 -11.15
N GLU A 70 -14.63 9.69 -12.37
CA GLU A 70 -14.09 11.02 -12.75
C GLU A 70 -15.05 12.19 -12.44
N GLU A 71 -16.36 11.97 -12.60
CA GLU A 71 -17.39 12.99 -12.34
C GLU A 71 -17.67 13.23 -10.84
N SER A 72 -17.14 12.39 -9.95
CA SER A 72 -17.39 12.49 -8.50
C SER A 72 -16.72 13.70 -7.84
N GLY A 73 -15.73 14.31 -8.49
CA GLY A 73 -15.01 15.48 -8.01
C GLY A 73 -14.49 15.34 -6.57
N VAL A 74 -14.72 16.36 -5.74
CA VAL A 74 -14.29 16.37 -4.33
C VAL A 74 -14.99 15.28 -3.51
N ARG A 75 -16.22 14.90 -3.86
CA ARG A 75 -16.96 13.86 -3.15
C ARG A 75 -16.25 12.51 -3.26
N GLY A 76 -15.77 12.15 -4.45
CA GLY A 76 -14.99 10.92 -4.63
C GLY A 76 -13.69 10.93 -3.86
N ILE A 77 -13.02 12.08 -3.75
CA ILE A 77 -11.78 12.24 -2.97
C ILE A 77 -12.05 11.94 -1.49
N LEU A 78 -13.11 12.49 -0.91
CA LEU A 78 -13.49 12.22 0.48
C LEU A 78 -13.88 10.75 0.69
N ILE A 79 -14.55 10.13 -0.28
CA ILE A 79 -14.87 8.70 -0.22
C ILE A 79 -13.59 7.86 -0.29
N GLY A 80 -12.68 8.16 -1.21
CA GLY A 80 -11.38 7.51 -1.30
C GLY A 80 -10.58 7.63 0.00
N TRP A 81 -10.67 8.77 0.69
CA TRP A 81 -10.02 9.00 1.98
C TRP A 81 -10.57 8.06 3.05
N LEU A 82 -11.89 7.96 3.17
CA LEU A 82 -12.55 7.06 4.12
C LEU A 82 -12.28 5.58 3.79
N VAL A 83 -12.40 5.20 2.52
CA VAL A 83 -12.11 3.84 2.08
C VAL A 83 -10.65 3.49 2.38
N GLY A 84 -9.70 4.39 2.16
CA GLY A 84 -8.28 4.15 2.44
C GLY A 84 -7.97 3.95 3.92
N LEU A 85 -8.71 4.64 4.81
CA LEU A 85 -8.61 4.44 6.26
C LEU A 85 -9.17 3.08 6.68
N LEU A 86 -10.29 2.66 6.11
CA LEU A 86 -11.00 1.46 6.53
C LEU A 86 -10.49 0.18 5.87
N MET A 87 -9.88 0.30 4.69
CA MET A 87 -9.49 -0.85 3.89
C MET A 87 -8.42 -1.68 4.62
N PRO A 88 -8.66 -2.97 4.92
CA PRO A 88 -7.64 -3.86 5.45
C PRO A 88 -6.63 -4.24 4.35
N GLY A 89 -5.47 -4.75 4.77
CA GLY A 89 -4.42 -5.21 3.87
C GLY A 89 -3.22 -4.27 3.76
N GLY A 90 -2.09 -4.82 3.35
CA GLY A 90 -0.85 -4.07 3.11
C GLY A 90 -0.72 -3.60 1.65
N PRO A 91 0.46 -3.07 1.27
CA PRO A 91 0.76 -2.65 -0.10
C PRO A 91 0.39 -3.69 -1.17
N TYR A 92 0.62 -4.97 -0.85
CA TYR A 92 0.34 -6.12 -1.71
C TYR A 92 -1.15 -6.33 -2.04
N VAL A 93 -2.07 -5.77 -1.25
CA VAL A 93 -3.52 -5.74 -1.57
C VAL A 93 -3.88 -4.44 -2.27
N VAL A 94 -3.39 -3.33 -1.73
CA VAL A 94 -3.80 -1.97 -2.07
C VAL A 94 -3.38 -1.59 -3.49
N PHE A 95 -2.17 -1.95 -3.91
CA PHE A 95 -1.67 -1.61 -5.25
C PHE A 95 -2.35 -2.41 -6.37
N PRO A 96 -2.46 -3.75 -6.30
CA PRO A 96 -3.22 -4.51 -7.32
C PRO A 96 -4.67 -4.06 -7.42
N LEU A 97 -5.33 -3.82 -6.28
CA LEU A 97 -6.68 -3.30 -6.27
C LEU A 97 -6.77 -1.91 -6.91
N THR A 98 -5.86 -1.00 -6.57
CA THR A 98 -5.87 0.33 -7.20
C THR A 98 -5.65 0.21 -8.71
N ALA A 99 -4.79 -0.71 -9.15
CA ALA A 99 -4.57 -0.95 -10.57
C ALA A 99 -5.82 -1.48 -11.29
N SER A 100 -6.59 -2.41 -10.68
CA SER A 100 -7.87 -2.86 -11.25
C SER A 100 -8.90 -1.73 -11.28
N LEU A 101 -9.06 -1.01 -10.17
CA LEU A 101 -9.96 0.14 -10.07
C LEU A 101 -9.63 1.28 -11.05
N LEU A 102 -8.34 1.53 -11.30
CA LEU A 102 -7.91 2.52 -12.28
C LEU A 102 -8.30 2.11 -13.70
N ARG A 103 -8.09 0.83 -14.06
CA ARG A 103 -8.55 0.28 -15.36
C ARG A 103 -10.08 0.33 -15.47
N ASP A 104 -10.78 0.26 -14.34
CA ASP A 104 -12.22 0.35 -14.28
C ASP A 104 -12.80 1.77 -14.43
N GLY A 105 -11.95 2.78 -14.60
CA GLY A 105 -12.38 4.16 -14.81
C GLY A 105 -12.76 4.88 -13.50
N ILE A 106 -12.30 4.37 -12.36
CA ILE A 106 -12.34 5.14 -11.11
C ILE A 106 -11.43 6.36 -11.26
N GLY A 107 -11.90 7.49 -10.75
CA GLY A 107 -11.19 8.76 -10.82
C GLY A 107 -9.82 8.68 -10.16
N VAL A 108 -8.84 9.29 -10.81
CA VAL A 108 -7.45 9.30 -10.35
C VAL A 108 -7.30 10.00 -9.00
N GLY A 109 -8.00 11.14 -8.79
CA GLY A 109 -7.99 11.86 -7.51
C GLY A 109 -8.43 10.98 -6.33
N PRO A 110 -9.63 10.37 -6.39
CA PRO A 110 -10.09 9.39 -5.42
C PRO A 110 -9.10 8.24 -5.15
N LEU A 111 -8.48 7.66 -6.18
CA LEU A 111 -7.50 6.57 -6.03
C LEU A 111 -6.18 7.02 -5.40
N LEU A 112 -5.67 8.19 -5.78
CA LEU A 112 -4.48 8.77 -5.18
C LEU A 112 -4.71 9.06 -3.69
N THR A 113 -5.88 9.60 -3.36
CA THR A 113 -6.28 9.81 -1.97
C THR A 113 -6.43 8.50 -1.21
N PHE A 114 -7.03 7.47 -1.82
CA PHE A 114 -7.15 6.13 -1.24
C PHE A 114 -5.79 5.53 -0.88
N ILE A 115 -4.85 5.45 -1.83
CA ILE A 115 -3.51 4.90 -1.57
C ILE A 115 -2.80 5.73 -0.50
N THR A 116 -2.84 7.06 -0.61
CA THR A 116 -2.14 7.96 0.32
C THR A 116 -2.69 7.82 1.73
N ALA A 117 -4.01 7.75 1.89
CA ALA A 117 -4.67 7.57 3.18
C ALA A 117 -4.27 6.24 3.81
N LYS A 118 -4.30 5.18 3.00
CA LYS A 118 -3.95 3.84 3.44
C LYS A 118 -2.49 3.76 3.89
N LEU A 119 -1.57 4.37 3.15
CA LEU A 119 -0.14 4.35 3.48
C LEU A 119 0.22 5.28 4.65
N LEU A 120 -0.47 6.41 4.84
CA LEU A 120 -0.14 7.34 5.92
C LEU A 120 -0.88 7.04 7.23
N LEU A 121 -2.12 6.55 7.16
CA LEU A 121 -3.07 6.61 8.26
C LEU A 121 -3.74 5.27 8.60
N SER A 122 -3.27 4.14 8.07
CA SER A 122 -3.87 2.81 8.34
C SER A 122 -4.05 2.55 9.85
N PRO A 123 -5.29 2.52 10.39
CA PRO A 123 -5.54 2.35 11.81
C PRO A 123 -4.98 1.02 12.35
N ILE A 124 -5.13 -0.06 11.58
CA ILE A 124 -4.57 -1.37 11.93
C ILE A 124 -3.06 -1.26 12.17
N ARG A 125 -2.33 -0.48 11.34
CA ARG A 125 -0.89 -0.31 11.52
C ARG A 125 -0.58 0.57 12.73
N LEU A 126 -1.31 1.67 12.87
CA LEU A 126 -1.17 2.59 14.01
C LEU A 126 -1.30 1.84 15.34
N PHE A 127 -2.38 1.08 15.52
CA PHE A 127 -2.68 0.40 16.78
C PHE A 127 -1.82 -0.87 17.00
N THR A 128 -1.55 -1.66 15.96
CA THR A 128 -0.82 -2.92 16.11
C THR A 128 0.70 -2.72 16.17
N TRP A 129 1.24 -1.77 15.42
CA TRP A 129 2.69 -1.65 15.23
C TRP A 129 3.28 -0.33 15.69
N GLU A 130 2.55 0.76 15.65
CA GLU A 130 3.17 2.06 15.94
C GLU A 130 3.03 2.44 17.41
N VAL A 131 1.83 2.33 17.97
CA VAL A 131 1.57 2.66 19.38
C VAL A 131 2.39 1.77 20.32
N PRO A 132 2.47 0.43 20.16
CA PRO A 132 3.22 -0.41 21.09
C PRO A 132 4.74 -0.18 21.05
N PHE A 133 5.28 0.21 19.89
CA PHE A 133 6.73 0.35 19.69
C PHE A 133 7.23 1.78 19.88
N LEU A 134 6.44 2.78 19.51
CA LEU A 134 6.85 4.19 19.44
C LEU A 134 6.12 5.08 20.46
N GLY A 135 5.05 4.58 21.08
CA GLY A 135 4.25 5.29 22.06
C GLY A 135 3.30 6.34 21.46
N TRP A 136 2.27 6.69 22.22
CA TRP A 136 1.18 7.57 21.77
C TRP A 136 1.63 8.96 21.34
N ALA A 137 2.57 9.57 22.05
CA ALA A 137 3.02 10.93 21.76
C ALA A 137 3.60 11.04 20.34
N PHE A 138 4.47 10.09 19.96
CA PHE A 138 5.07 10.04 18.63
C PHE A 138 4.02 9.76 17.55
N VAL A 139 3.16 8.77 17.77
CA VAL A 139 2.14 8.36 16.79
C VAL A 139 1.15 9.50 16.53
N MET A 140 0.69 10.20 17.55
CA MET A 140 -0.21 11.35 17.38
C MET A 140 0.49 12.53 16.70
N ALA A 141 1.74 12.82 17.08
CA ALA A 141 2.53 13.90 16.48
C ALA A 141 2.69 13.74 14.96
N ARG A 142 2.79 12.50 14.45
CA ARG A 142 2.81 12.26 12.99
C ARG A 142 1.42 12.15 12.36
N THR A 143 0.44 11.58 13.07
CA THR A 143 -0.84 11.18 12.46
C THR A 143 -1.79 12.35 12.34
N VAL A 144 -1.85 13.21 13.36
CA VAL A 144 -2.76 14.37 13.38
C VAL A 144 -2.46 15.34 12.22
N PRO A 145 -1.20 15.77 11.97
CA PRO A 145 -0.91 16.62 10.82
C PRO A 145 -1.13 15.92 9.48
N SER A 146 -0.96 14.59 9.44
CA SER A 146 -1.11 13.80 8.23
C SER A 146 -2.57 13.54 7.84
N LEU A 147 -3.54 13.86 8.70
CA LEU A 147 -4.94 13.47 8.53
C LEU A 147 -5.55 14.00 7.23
N LEU A 148 -5.24 15.25 6.86
CA LEU A 148 -5.78 15.93 5.68
C LEU A 148 -4.84 15.88 4.46
N LEU A 149 -3.65 15.29 4.59
CA LEU A 149 -2.73 15.15 3.46
C LEU A 149 -3.30 14.28 2.33
N PRO A 150 -4.00 13.15 2.57
CA PRO A 150 -4.51 12.33 1.48
C PRO A 150 -5.50 13.03 0.54
N PRO A 151 -6.52 13.77 1.04
CA PRO A 151 -7.37 14.58 0.17
C PRO A 151 -6.60 15.64 -0.62
N ILE A 152 -5.61 16.29 0.00
CA ILE A 152 -4.75 17.29 -0.67
C ILE A 152 -3.97 16.63 -1.82
N VAL A 153 -3.39 15.45 -1.59
CA VAL A 153 -2.68 14.68 -2.62
C VAL A 153 -3.62 14.28 -3.76
N GLY A 154 -4.88 13.90 -3.49
CA GLY A 154 -5.85 13.62 -4.56
C GLY A 154 -6.19 14.85 -5.39
N LEU A 155 -6.43 16.00 -4.73
CA LEU A 155 -6.79 17.25 -5.40
C LEU A 155 -5.67 17.79 -6.30
N ILE A 156 -4.43 17.73 -5.82
CA ILE A 156 -3.25 18.17 -6.58
C ILE A 156 -2.89 17.11 -7.61
N GLY A 157 -2.84 15.85 -7.20
CA GLY A 157 -2.41 14.71 -8.00
C GLY A 157 -3.30 14.46 -9.21
N GLN A 158 -4.63 14.63 -9.10
CA GLN A 158 -5.50 14.50 -10.28
C GLN A 158 -5.20 15.55 -11.37
N ARG A 159 -4.77 16.76 -10.97
CA ARG A 159 -4.39 17.82 -11.92
C ARG A 159 -3.02 17.55 -12.52
N LEU A 160 -2.08 17.11 -11.70
CA LEU A 160 -0.74 16.74 -12.14
C LEU A 160 -0.77 15.54 -13.08
N TYR A 161 -1.62 14.54 -12.81
CA TYR A 161 -1.75 13.35 -13.63
C TYR A 161 -2.09 13.67 -15.09
N ALA A 162 -2.89 14.70 -15.34
CA ALA A 162 -3.20 15.16 -16.70
C ALA A 162 -1.99 15.69 -17.49
N LEU A 163 -0.88 16.02 -16.81
CA LEU A 163 0.35 16.51 -17.43
C LEU A 163 1.29 15.39 -17.87
N PHE A 164 1.07 14.16 -17.40
CA PHE A 164 1.92 13.02 -17.73
C PHE A 164 1.32 12.21 -18.89
N PRO A 165 2.16 11.65 -19.77
CA PRO A 165 1.70 10.76 -20.82
C PRO A 165 0.99 9.55 -20.21
N LYS A 166 -0.22 9.27 -20.71
CA LYS A 166 -1.02 8.12 -20.28
C LYS A 166 -0.38 6.84 -20.86
N LEU A 167 -0.17 5.85 -20.00
CA LEU A 167 0.27 4.50 -20.35
C LEU A 167 -0.85 3.70 -21.03
#